data_AF-A0A7Y0XCX8-F1
#
_entry.id   AF-A0A7Y0XCX8-F1
#
_cell.length_a   1.000
_cell.length_b   1.000
_cell.length_c   1.000
_cell.angle_alpha   90.00
_cell.angle_beta   90.00
_cell.angle_gamma   90.00
#
_symmetry.space_group_name_H-M   'P 1'
#
loop_
_entity.id
_entity.type
_entity.pdbx_description
1 polymer ?
#
loop_
_entity_poly.entity_id
_entity_poly.type
_entity_poly.pdbx_seq_one_letter_code
_entity_poly.pdbx_strand_id
1 'polypeptide(L)' 'LSIICDELDIDVWELIALANRHPRVNILQPGPGVGGHCIAVDPWFIVSKTPNQAQIIHTARKVNDYKPEWVIEKVKVAI' A
#
# COMPACT_ATOMS: atom_id res chain seq x y z
N LEU A 1 0.73 2.83 -5.61
CA LEU A 1 0.67 2.20 -6.94
C LEU A 1 -0.75 1.86 -7.33
N SER A 2 -1.45 0.93 -6.68
CA SER A 2 -2.81 0.53 -7.10
C SER A 2 -3.84 1.66 -7.15
N ILE A 3 -3.78 2.64 -6.25
CA ILE A 3 -4.68 3.82 -6.29
C ILE A 3 -4.40 4.67 -7.54
N ILE A 4 -3.12 4.92 -7.84
CA ILE A 4 -2.71 5.69 -9.02
C ILE A 4 -3.06 4.95 -10.31
N CYS A 5 -2.86 3.63 -10.36
CA CYS A 5 -3.25 2.82 -11.51
C CYS A 5 -4.76 2.89 -11.78
N ASP A 6 -5.59 2.90 -10.74
CA ASP A 6 -7.04 3.07 -10.88
C ASP A 6 -7.42 4.46 -11.43
N GLU A 7 -6.75 5.53 -10.99
CA GLU A 7 -6.96 6.89 -11.54
C GLU A 7 -6.53 7.03 -13.01
N LEU A 8 -5.52 6.27 -13.43
CA LEU A 8 -4.94 6.32 -14.78
C LEU A 8 -5.53 5.28 -15.74
N ASP A 9 -6.52 4.49 -15.30
CA ASP A 9 -7.10 3.38 -16.08
C ASP A 9 -6.03 2.35 -16.55
N ILE A 10 -5.13 1.98 -15.63
CA ILE A 10 -4.04 1.01 -15.85
C ILE A 10 -4.28 -0.25 -15.02
N ASP A 11 -4.12 -1.43 -15.62
CA ASP A 11 -4.11 -2.70 -14.88
C ASP A 11 -2.84 -2.79 -14.00
N VAL A 12 -3.04 -2.62 -12.69
CA VAL A 12 -1.95 -2.71 -11.70
C VAL A 12 -1.29 -4.08 -11.66
N TRP A 13 -2.04 -5.16 -11.90
CA TRP A 13 -1.52 -6.53 -11.83
C TRP A 13 -0.61 -6.82 -13.01
N GLU A 14 -1.03 -6.43 -14.21
CA GLU A 14 -0.18 -6.54 -15.40
C GLU A 14 1.07 -5.66 -15.28
N LEU A 15 0.92 -4.40 -14.83
CA LEU A 15 2.04 -3.50 -14.62
C LEU A 15 3.07 -4.08 -13.64
N ILE A 16 2.63 -4.62 -12.50
CA ILE A 16 3.50 -5.25 -11.52
C ILE A 16 4.18 -6.48 -12.12
N ALA A 17 3.43 -7.33 -12.84
CA ALA A 17 3.98 -8.53 -13.47
C ALA A 17 5.06 -8.19 -14.52
N LEU A 18 4.86 -7.14 -15.30
CA LEU A 18 5.84 -6.65 -16.28
C LEU A 18 7.07 -6.05 -15.60
N ALA A 19 6.88 -5.20 -14.59
CA ALA A 19 7.97 -4.55 -13.86
C ALA A 19 8.86 -5.58 -13.13
N ASN A 20 8.25 -6.61 -12.55
CA ASN A 20 8.95 -7.69 -11.84
C ASN A 20 9.72 -8.65 -12.78
N ARG A 21 9.67 -8.46 -14.11
CA ARG A 21 10.59 -9.18 -15.03
C ARG A 21 12.04 -8.72 -14.89
N HIS A 22 12.28 -7.52 -14.35
CA HIS A 22 13.63 -7.04 -14.11
C HIS A 22 14.24 -7.72 -12.86
N PRO A 23 15.47 -8.26 -12.91
CA PRO A 23 16.02 -9.16 -11.89
C PRO A 23 16.25 -8.52 -10.51
N ARG A 24 16.17 -7.19 -10.41
CA ARG A 24 16.33 -6.43 -9.16
C ARG A 24 15.03 -5.78 -8.66
N VAL A 25 13.90 -6.09 -9.30
CA VAL A 25 12.58 -5.51 -8.99
C VAL A 25 11.67 -6.62 -8.47
N ASN A 26 11.10 -6.40 -7.28
CA ASN A 26 10.16 -7.32 -6.64
C ASN A 26 9.07 -6.53 -5.91
N ILE A 27 8.16 -5.94 -6.68
CA ILE A 27 7.02 -5.17 -6.19
C ILE A 27 6.01 -6.14 -5.55
N LEU A 28 5.57 -5.80 -4.33
CA LEU A 28 4.56 -6.57 -3.58
C LEU A 28 3.17 -6.44 -4.18
N GLN A 29 2.31 -7.42 -3.90
CA GLN A 29 0.92 -7.41 -4.36
C GLN A 29 0.07 -6.42 -3.57
N PRO A 30 -0.72 -5.56 -4.25
CA PRO A 30 -1.65 -4.68 -3.56
C PRO A 30 -2.84 -5.47 -2.99
N GLY A 31 -3.45 -4.94 -1.93
CA GLY A 31 -4.65 -5.50 -1.31
C GLY A 31 -5.59 -4.41 -0.79
N PRO A 32 -6.65 -4.79 -0.06
CA PRO A 32 -7.58 -3.83 0.54
C PRO A 32 -7.01 -3.12 1.78
N GLY A 33 -5.84 -3.55 2.26
CA GLY A 33 -5.18 -3.04 3.46
C GLY A 33 -4.14 -4.05 3.94
N VAL A 34 -3.55 -3.80 5.11
CA VAL A 34 -2.55 -4.70 5.73
C VAL A 34 -2.93 -4.96 7.18
N GLY A 35 -3.25 -6.22 7.49
CA GLY A 35 -3.58 -6.69 8.85
C GLY A 35 -2.48 -7.50 9.52
N GLY A 36 -2.87 -8.26 10.55
CA GLY A 36 -1.96 -9.06 11.38
C GLY A 36 -1.16 -8.23 12.37
N HIS A 37 -0.52 -8.86 13.37
CA HIS A 37 0.21 -8.11 14.40
C HIS A 37 1.51 -7.51 13.87
N CYS A 38 2.36 -8.31 13.20
CA CYS A 38 3.72 -7.89 12.86
C CYS A 38 3.75 -6.63 11.99
N ILE A 39 3.04 -6.67 10.86
CA ILE A 39 3.17 -5.62 9.84
C ILE A 39 2.25 -4.44 10.14
N ALA A 40 1.10 -4.67 10.78
CA ALA A 40 0.16 -3.60 11.10
C ALA A 40 0.54 -2.81 12.36
N VAL A 41 1.21 -3.44 13.33
CA VAL A 41 1.48 -2.83 14.64
C VAL A 41 2.96 -2.52 14.85
N ASP A 42 3.87 -3.45 14.57
CA ASP A 42 5.28 -3.28 14.95
C ASP A 42 5.95 -2.01 14.39
N PRO A 43 5.65 -1.56 13.15
CA PRO A 43 6.19 -0.31 12.62
C PRO A 43 5.88 0.92 13.48
N TRP A 44 4.75 0.95 14.17
CA TRP A 44 4.36 2.08 15.01
C TRP A 44 5.25 2.22 16.27
N PHE A 45 5.85 1.14 16.76
CA PHE A 45 6.85 1.24 17.84
C PHE A 45 8.12 1.96 17.38
N ILE A 46 8.53 1.77 16.12
CA ILE A 46 9.71 2.43 15.54
C ILE A 46 9.39 3.91 15.29
N VAL A 47 8.23 4.19 14.69
CA VAL A 47 7.77 5.55 14.39
C VAL A 47 7.61 6.37 15.67
N SER A 48 7.04 5.80 16.73
CA SER A 48 6.87 6.53 18.00
C SER A 48 8.19 6.86 18.69
N LYS A 49 9.20 5.99 18.58
CA LYS A 49 10.54 6.22 19.16
C LYS A 49 11.42 7.16 18.32
N THR A 50 11.26 7.14 17.00
CA THR A 50 12.15 7.85 16.06
C THR A 50 11.36 8.57 14.95
N PRO A 51 10.42 9.47 15.28
CA PRO A 51 9.47 10.03 14.32
C PRO A 51 10.12 10.83 13.20
N ASN A 52 11.25 11.49 13.49
CA ASN A 52 11.98 12.29 12.50
C ASN A 52 12.78 11.45 11.50
N GLN A 53 13.19 10.23 11.89
CA GLN A 53 13.97 9.31 11.06
C GLN A 53 13.07 8.31 10.33
N ALA A 54 12.00 7.85 10.96
CA ALA A 54 11.12 6.79 10.45
C ALA A 54 10.03 7.31 9.47
N GLN A 55 10.30 8.37 8.73
CA GLN A 55 9.29 9.03 7.87
C GLN A 55 8.74 8.10 6.78
N ILE A 56 9.59 7.29 6.14
CA ILE A 56 9.15 6.36 5.09
C ILE A 56 8.22 5.29 5.67
N ILE A 57 8.57 4.75 6.83
CA ILE A 57 7.77 3.73 7.54
C ILE A 57 6.41 4.31 7.92
N HIS A 58 6.41 5.53 8.47
CA HIS A 58 5.18 6.23 8.86
C HIS A 58 4.26 6.48 7.65
N THR A 59 4.82 6.98 6.54
CA THR A 59 4.05 7.20 5.31
C THR A 59 3.52 5.88 4.75
N ALA A 60 4.31 4.81 4.75
CA ALA A 60 3.85 3.50 4.31
C ALA A 60 2.66 2.99 5.15
N ARG A 61 2.69 3.17 6.48
CA ARG A 61 1.56 2.82 7.34
C ARG A 61 0.32 3.64 7.04
N LYS A 62 0.45 4.96 6.90
CA LYS A 62 -0.67 5.84 6.53
C LYS A 62 -1.33 5.42 5.21
N VAL A 63 -0.53 5.06 4.20
CA VAL A 63 -1.05 4.55 2.92
C VAL A 63 -1.79 3.23 3.10
N ASN A 64 -1.27 2.31 3.92
CA ASN A 64 -1.91 1.03 4.18
C ASN A 64 -3.20 1.16 5.00
N ASP A 65 -3.20 2.05 6.00
CA ASP A 65 -4.34 2.29 6.90
C ASP A 65 -5.49 3.01 6.19
N TYR A 66 -5.17 3.84 5.18
CA TYR A 66 -6.17 4.50 4.31
C TYR A 66 -6.81 3.56 3.28
N LYS A 67 -6.13 2.48 2.90
CA LYS A 67 -6.57 1.62 1.79
C LYS A 67 -7.97 1.00 1.98
N PRO A 68 -8.41 0.57 3.19
CA PRO A 68 -9.76 0.08 3.42
C PRO A 68 -10.84 1.12 3.11
N GLU A 69 -10.62 2.38 3.51
CA GLU A 69 -11.54 3.48 3.24
C GLU A 69 -11.67 3.73 1.74
N TRP A 70 -10.55 3.72 1.02
CA TRP A 70 -10.55 3.80 -0.44
C TRP A 70 -11.35 2.66 -1.09
N VAL A 71 -11.22 1.42 -0.60
CA VAL A 71 -12.01 0.28 -1.11
C VAL A 71 -13.51 0.47 -0.84
N ILE A 72 -13.88 0.94 0.35
CA ILE A 72 -15.27 1.22 0.70
C ILE A 72 -15.88 2.25 -0.26
N GLU A 73 -15.17 3.33 -0.57
CA GLU A 73 -15.64 4.33 -1.52
C GLU A 73 -15.80 3.77 -2.93
N LYS A 74 -14.87 2.90 -3.38
CA LYS A 74 -15.01 2.20 -4.67
C LYS A 74 -16.26 1.31 -4.70
N VAL A 75 -16.57 0.60 -3.62
CA VAL A 75 -17.79 -0.22 -3.52
C VAL A 75 -19.05 0.64 -3.56
N LYS A 76 -19.07 1.77 -2.84
CA LYS A 76 -20.22 2.70 -2.84
C LYS A 76 -20.51 3.29 -4.22
N VAL A 77 -19.48 3.57 -5.03
CA VAL A 77 -19.64 4.08 -6.40
C VAL A 77 -20.13 3.01 -7.37
N ALA A 78 -19.87 1.73 -7.08
CA ALA A 78 -20.23 0.61 -7.94
C ALA A 78 -21.68 0.09 -7.73
N ILE A 79 -22.38 0.58 -6.71
CA ILE A 79 -23.78 0.25 -6.38
C ILE A 79 -24.66 1.45 -6.71
#